data_AF-A0A351Y4N0-F1
#
_entry.id   AF-A0A351Y4N0-F1
#
_cell.length_a   1.000
_cell.length_b   1.000
_cell.length_c   1.000
_cell.angle_alpha   90.00
_cell.angle_beta   90.00
_cell.angle_gamma   90.00
#
_symmetry.space_group_name_H-M   'P 1'
#
loop_
_entity.id
_entity.type
_entity.pdbx_description
1 polymer ?
#
loop_
_entity_poly.entity_id
_entity_poly.type
_entity_poly.pdbx_seq_one_letter_code
_entity_poly.pdbx_strand_id
1 'polypeptide(L)'
;MRLDGKSIQAAIMALVDDYKFDPYQVLEIVKAGIKSGFKKDYPQYKKSEVMVNIENDGTVTIYRELEVSKEVEDVEQQITLADAKKIRKDVTL
;
A
#
# COMPACT_ATOMS: atom_id res chain seq x y z
N MET A 1 3.57 -13.08 4.51
CA MET A 1 2.15 -13.31 4.17
C MET A 1 1.94 -13.84 2.75
N ARG A 2 1.05 -14.83 2.53
CA ARG A 2 0.57 -15.23 1.19
C ARG A 2 -0.87 -14.75 1.05
N LEU A 3 -1.12 -13.80 0.14
CA LEU A 3 -2.43 -13.24 -0.12
C LEU A 3 -3.10 -13.97 -1.29
N ASP A 4 -4.38 -14.30 -1.14
CA ASP A 4 -5.22 -14.78 -2.24
C ASP A 4 -6.16 -13.65 -2.68
N GLY A 5 -5.72 -12.91 -3.68
CA GLY A 5 -6.40 -11.73 -4.20
C GLY A 5 -7.85 -11.98 -4.64
N LYS A 6 -8.11 -13.11 -5.28
CA LYS A 6 -9.44 -13.47 -5.78
C LYS A 6 -10.42 -13.74 -4.65
N SER A 7 -9.94 -14.45 -3.62
CA SER A 7 -10.75 -14.71 -2.42
C SER A 7 -11.05 -13.42 -1.65
N ILE A 8 -10.09 -12.49 -1.58
CA ILE A 8 -10.30 -11.17 -0.97
C ILE A 8 -11.37 -10.38 -1.74
N GLN A 9 -11.29 -10.35 -3.06
CA GLN A 9 -12.27 -9.65 -3.89
C GLN A 9 -13.69 -10.24 -3.73
N ALA A 10 -13.81 -11.57 -3.75
CA ALA A 10 -15.09 -12.23 -3.54
C ALA A 10 -15.68 -11.89 -2.16
N ALA A 11 -14.85 -11.84 -1.12
CA ALA A 11 -15.29 -11.46 0.22
C ALA A 11 -15.73 -9.99 0.31
N ILE A 12 -15.03 -9.07 -0.37
CA ILE A 12 -15.42 -7.66 -0.45
C ILE A 12 -16.81 -7.52 -1.13
N MET A 13 -17.01 -8.20 -2.26
CA MET A 13 -18.29 -8.16 -2.98
C MET A 13 -19.43 -8.72 -2.14
N ALA A 14 -19.21 -9.85 -1.44
CA ALA A 14 -20.21 -10.42 -0.54
C ALA A 14 -20.62 -9.44 0.58
N LEU A 15 -19.67 -8.71 1.17
CA LEU A 15 -19.96 -7.71 2.20
C LEU A 15 -20.81 -6.54 1.65
N VAL A 16 -20.52 -6.10 0.42
CA VAL A 16 -21.29 -5.04 -0.25
C VAL A 16 -22.69 -5.52 -0.58
N ASP A 17 -22.83 -6.75 -1.07
CA ASP A 17 -24.12 -7.31 -1.48
C ASP A 17 -25.04 -7.59 -0.29
N ASP A 18 -24.52 -8.23 0.76
CA ASP A 18 -25.29 -8.70 1.92
C ASP A 18 -25.61 -7.56 2.90
N TYR A 19 -24.64 -6.68 3.15
CA TYR A 19 -24.75 -5.64 4.18
C TYR A 19 -24.92 -4.22 3.62
N LYS A 20 -24.94 -4.07 2.30
CA LYS A 20 -25.06 -2.77 1.61
C LYS A 20 -24.01 -1.75 2.05
N PHE A 21 -22.83 -2.23 2.45
CA PHE A 21 -21.71 -1.37 2.80
C PHE A 21 -21.17 -0.67 1.56
N ASP A 22 -20.62 0.53 1.78
CA ASP A 22 -19.94 1.26 0.72
C ASP A 22 -18.67 0.49 0.29
N PRO A 23 -18.53 0.14 -1.00
CA PRO A 23 -17.42 -0.67 -1.48
C PRO A 23 -16.06 -0.01 -1.28
N TYR A 24 -15.99 1.33 -1.33
CA TYR A 24 -14.74 2.05 -1.09
C TYR A 24 -14.32 1.96 0.38
N GLN A 25 -15.26 2.10 1.31
CA GLN A 25 -14.98 1.91 2.74
C GLN A 25 -14.50 0.50 3.05
N VAL A 26 -15.14 -0.53 2.50
CA VAL A 26 -14.71 -1.92 2.70
C VAL A 26 -13.29 -2.12 2.14
N LEU A 27 -13.00 -1.60 0.95
CA LEU A 27 -11.68 -1.68 0.34
C LEU A 27 -10.60 -1.01 1.20
N GLU A 28 -10.87 0.18 1.73
CA GLU A 28 -9.92 0.90 2.60
C GLU A 28 -9.64 0.14 3.91
N ILE A 29 -10.66 -0.47 4.51
CA ILE A 29 -10.50 -1.32 5.70
C ILE A 29 -9.61 -2.53 5.37
N VAL A 30 -9.83 -3.19 4.23
CA VAL A 30 -9.03 -4.34 3.80
C VAL A 30 -7.57 -3.92 3.56
N LYS A 31 -7.34 -2.80 2.85
CA LYS A 31 -5.99 -2.24 2.64
C LYS A 31 -5.29 -1.95 3.97
N ALA A 32 -5.98 -1.36 4.93
CA ALA A 32 -5.44 -1.09 6.26
C ALA A 32 -5.07 -2.38 7.01
N GLY A 33 -5.91 -3.42 6.91
CA GLY A 33 -5.62 -4.75 7.44
C GLY A 33 -4.37 -5.39 6.84
N ILE A 34 -4.25 -5.36 5.51
CA ILE A 34 -3.07 -5.85 4.78
C ILE A 34 -1.81 -5.08 5.18
N LYS A 35 -1.89 -3.74 5.24
CA LYS A 35 -0.79 -2.87 5.69
C LYS A 35 -0.32 -3.23 7.10
N SER A 36 -1.26 -3.42 8.03
CA SER A 36 -0.96 -3.82 9.40
C SER A 36 -0.30 -5.20 9.48
N GLY A 37 -0.85 -6.19 8.78
CA GLY A 37 -0.28 -7.54 8.68
C GLY A 37 1.13 -7.54 8.08
N PHE A 38 1.33 -6.78 7.00
CA PHE A 38 2.65 -6.62 6.38
C PHE A 38 3.68 -6.02 7.34
N LYS A 39 3.36 -4.92 8.03
CA LYS A 39 4.29 -4.31 8.99
C LYS A 39 4.62 -5.23 10.19
N LYS A 40 3.70 -6.14 10.55
CA LYS A 40 3.94 -7.14 11.59
C LYS A 40 4.88 -8.25 11.11
N ASP A 41 4.68 -8.74 9.89
CA ASP A 41 5.50 -9.79 9.28
C ASP A 41 6.91 -9.28 8.90
N TYR A 42 7.04 -7.98 8.59
CA TYR A 42 8.27 -7.34 8.13
C TYR A 42 8.62 -6.11 9.00
N PRO A 43 9.22 -6.32 10.20
CA PRO A 43 9.50 -5.25 11.15
C PRO A 43 10.43 -4.14 10.62
N GLN A 44 11.25 -4.42 9.60
CA GLN A 44 12.10 -3.44 8.95
C GLN A 44 11.32 -2.34 8.20
N TYR A 45 10.05 -2.57 7.87
CA TYR A 45 9.17 -1.57 7.25
C TYR A 45 8.21 -0.92 8.25
N LYS A 46 8.44 -1.12 9.55
CA LYS A 46 7.53 -0.62 10.60
C LYS A 46 7.39 0.90 10.56
N LYS A 47 8.50 1.61 10.37
CA LYS A 47 8.55 3.08 10.27
C LYS A 47 8.29 3.61 8.86
N SER A 48 8.43 2.77 7.83
CA SER A 48 8.14 3.18 6.45
C SER A 48 6.66 3.49 6.24
N GLU A 49 6.38 4.49 5.41
CA GLU A 49 5.03 4.69 4.89
C GLU A 49 4.76 3.64 3.80
N VAL A 50 3.62 2.95 3.91
CA VAL A 50 3.31 1.78 3.07
C VAL A 50 1.91 1.96 2.51
N MET A 51 1.81 1.89 1.18
CA MET A 51 0.57 1.95 0.44
C MET A 51 0.23 0.57 -0.13
N VAL A 52 -1.03 0.16 0.02
CA VAL A 52 -1.54 -1.11 -0.51
C VAL A 52 -2.49 -0.79 -1.66
N ASN A 53 -2.17 -1.28 -2.85
CA ASN A 53 -3.06 -1.27 -3.99
C ASN A 53 -3.69 -2.65 -4.17
N ILE A 54 -5.00 -2.67 -4.46
CA ILE A 54 -5.74 -3.88 -4.79
C ILE A 54 -6.41 -3.59 -6.13
N GLU A 55 -5.99 -4.30 -7.17
CA GLU A 55 -6.54 -4.17 -8.50
C GLU A 55 -7.86 -4.94 -8.65
N ASN A 56 -8.60 -4.64 -9.71
CA ASN A 56 -9.90 -5.27 -10.00
C ASN A 56 -9.83 -6.77 -10.29
N ASP A 57 -8.65 -7.33 -10.56
CA ASP A 57 -8.42 -8.76 -10.73
C ASP A 57 -7.99 -9.46 -9.42
N GLY A 58 -7.94 -8.70 -8.32
CA GLY A 58 -7.46 -9.14 -7.02
C GLY A 58 -5.95 -9.00 -6.82
N THR A 59 -5.18 -8.50 -7.81
CA THR A 59 -3.74 -8.32 -7.66
C THR A 59 -3.45 -7.32 -6.54
N VAL A 60 -2.75 -7.79 -5.50
CA VAL A 60 -2.33 -6.94 -4.38
C VAL A 60 -0.89 -6.53 -4.57
N THR A 61 -0.65 -5.22 -4.66
CA THR A 61 0.69 -4.65 -4.74
C THR A 61 0.94 -3.75 -3.55
N ILE A 62 2.09 -3.92 -2.91
CA ILE A 62 2.51 -3.15 -1.74
C ILE A 62 3.65 -2.23 -2.18
N TYR A 63 3.44 -0.92 -2.02
CA TYR A 63 4.44 0.09 -2.32
C TYR A 63 4.95 0.70 -1.02
N ARG A 64 6.25 1.01 -0.99
CA ARG A 64 6.83 1.88 0.02
C ARG A 64 6.79 3.31 -0.52
N GLU A 65 6.14 4.19 0.22
CA GLU A 65 6.08 5.60 -0.11
C GLU A 65 7.30 6.31 0.47
N LEU A 66 7.92 7.16 -0.34
CA LEU A 66 9.10 7.94 0.01
C LEU A 66 8.85 9.40 -0.32
N GLU A 67 9.06 10.27 0.65
CA GLU A 67 9.05 11.71 0.47
C GLU A 67 10.32 12.15 -0.27
N VAL A 68 10.14 12.95 -1.32
CA VAL A 68 11.26 13.47 -2.12
C VAL A 68 11.78 14.73 -1.45
N SER A 69 12.99 14.65 -0.90
CA SER A 69 13.61 15.75 -0.16
C SER A 69 14.95 16.16 -0.79
N LYS A 70 15.47 17.33 -0.37
CA LYS A 70 16.81 17.80 -0.77
C LYS A 70 17.90 17.06 0.00
N GLU A 71 17.66 16.85 1.29
CA GLU A 71 18.53 16.13 2.22
C GLU A 71 17.71 15.02 2.88
N VAL A 72 18.33 13.84 3.07
CA VAL A 72 17.67 12.69 3.69
C VAL A 72 17.94 12.72 5.19
N GLU A 73 16.92 13.07 5.95
CA GLU A 73 16.92 12.99 7.42
C GLU A 73 16.52 11.59 7.90
N ASP A 74 15.60 10.94 7.18
CA ASP A 74 15.15 9.57 7.45
C ASP A 74 15.20 8.70 6.18
N VAL A 75 16.21 7.84 6.09
CA VAL A 75 16.39 6.88 4.98
C VAL A 75 15.25 5.88 4.83
N GLU A 76 14.40 5.73 5.85
CA GLU A 76 13.23 4.84 5.83
C GLU A 76 11.99 5.50 5.20
N GLN A 77 11.98 6.83 5.09
CA GLN A 77 10.83 7.61 4.66
C GLN A 77 11.15 8.62 3.56
N GLN A 78 12.41 8.92 3.30
CA GLN A 78 12.83 9.97 2.38
C GLN A 78 13.79 9.45 1.31
N ILE A 79 13.82 10.16 0.18
CA ILE A 79 14.71 9.92 -0.95
C ILE A 79 15.15 11.24 -1.56
N THR A 80 16.42 11.34 -1.98
CA THR A 80 16.88 12.54 -2.68
C THR A 80 16.20 12.68 -4.04
N LEU A 81 16.03 13.92 -4.52
CA LEU A 81 15.55 14.14 -5.91
C LEU A 81 16.42 13.41 -6.94
N ALA A 82 17.74 13.37 -6.73
CA ALA A 82 18.67 12.70 -7.64
C ALA A 82 18.43 11.19 -7.71
N ASP A 83 18.16 10.54 -6.57
CA ASP A 83 17.87 9.11 -6.52
C ASP A 83 16.45 8.80 -6.98
N ALA A 84 15.48 9.64 -6.61
CA ALA A 84 14.10 9.49 -7.06
C ALA A 84 14.00 9.54 -8.59
N LYS A 85 14.77 10.43 -9.25
CA LYS A 85 14.84 10.53 -10.72
C LYS A 85 15.43 9.30 -11.40
N LYS A 86 16.23 8.49 -10.70
CA LYS A 86 16.71 7.19 -11.23
C LYS A 86 15.59 6.16 -11.28
N ILE A 87 14.61 6.25 -10.38
CA ILE A 87 13.46 5.36 -10.31
C ILE A 87 12.34 5.85 -11.23
N ARG A 88 12.01 7.14 -11.17
CA ARG A 88 10.90 7.76 -11.91
C ARG A 88 11.29 9.16 -12.41
N LYS A 89 11.33 9.34 -13.73
CA LYS A 89 11.98 10.51 -14.38
C LYS A 89 11.22 11.83 -14.22
N ASP A 90 9.92 11.76 -14.00
CA ASP A 90 8.97 12.87 -13.86
C ASP A 90 8.86 13.39 -12.42
N VAL A 91 9.70 12.90 -11.49
CA VAL A 91 9.66 13.32 -10.09
C VAL A 91 10.14 14.77 -9.95
N THR A 92 9.33 15.54 -9.22
CA THR A 92 9.62 16.92 -8.79
C THR A 92 9.62 17.00 -7.26
N LEU A 93 10.19 18.09 -6.74
CA LEU A 93 9.98 18.52 -5.35
C LEU A 93 8.61 19.19 -5.20
#